data_AF-A0A1Q7CP25-F1
#
_entry.id   AF-A0A1Q7CP25-F1
#
_cell.length_a   1.000
_cell.length_b   1.000
_cell.length_c   1.000
_cell.angle_alpha   90.00
_cell.angle_beta   90.00
_cell.angle_gamma   90.00
#
_symmetry.space_group_name_H-M   'P 1'
#
loop_
_entity.id
_entity.type
_entity.pdbx_description
1 polymer ?
#
loop_
_entity_poly.entity_id
_entity_poly.type
_entity_poly.pdbx_seq_one_letter_code
_entity_poly.pdbx_strand_id
1 'polypeptide(L)'
;MTLYAWLNFLHLAGLAAFLFAHGISGGASLALRGPVSGYSRSLLRLSQRSGLVSNPALLVVLITGIWMTFAAQWWSRGWPWASLAVLFAVLGVMFYVARPYYMARDAVGGPDDALAERLHHTRPMLAVWAGAIGLIALVALMVFKPF
;
A
#
# COMPACT_ATOMS: atom_id res chain seq x y z
N MET A 1 9.55 -23.45 -18.65
CA MET A 1 8.69 -22.31 -18.27
C MET A 1 9.29 -21.03 -18.84
N THR A 2 8.47 -20.05 -19.25
CA THR A 2 8.98 -18.80 -19.86
C THR A 2 9.34 -17.77 -18.78
N LEU A 3 10.21 -16.81 -19.13
CA LEU A 3 10.51 -15.65 -18.26
C LEU A 3 9.24 -14.90 -17.85
N TYR A 4 8.33 -14.70 -18.80
CA TYR A 4 7.05 -14.04 -18.56
C TYR A 4 6.22 -14.75 -17.48
N ALA A 5 6.18 -16.08 -17.48
CA ALA A 5 5.45 -16.84 -16.47
C ALA A 5 6.03 -16.63 -15.06
N TRP A 6 7.35 -16.60 -14.91
CA TRP A 6 8.01 -16.30 -13.64
C TRP A 6 7.77 -14.87 -13.17
N LEU A 7 7.85 -13.88 -14.08
CA LEU A 7 7.54 -12.49 -13.77
C LEU A 7 6.09 -12.32 -13.30
N ASN A 8 5.14 -12.97 -13.98
CA ASN A 8 3.74 -12.93 -13.60
C ASN A 8 3.49 -13.58 -12.24
N PHE A 9 4.12 -14.72 -11.97
CA PHE A 9 4.07 -15.36 -10.65
C PHE A 9 4.59 -14.41 -9.55
N LEU A 10 5.76 -13.81 -9.75
CA LEU A 10 6.35 -12.87 -8.78
C LEU A 10 5.49 -11.61 -8.62
N HIS A 11 4.86 -11.14 -9.68
CA HIS A 11 3.94 -9.99 -9.63
C HIS A 11 2.73 -10.29 -8.76
N LEU A 12 2.06 -11.43 -8.98
CA LEU A 12 0.89 -11.83 -8.21
C LEU A 12 1.25 -12.19 -6.76
N ALA A 13 2.36 -12.89 -6.55
CA ALA A 13 2.87 -13.19 -5.21
C ALA A 13 3.24 -11.90 -4.45
N GLY A 14 3.90 -10.95 -5.14
CA GLY A 14 4.21 -9.63 -4.60
C GLY A 14 2.95 -8.84 -4.26
N LEU A 15 1.93 -8.88 -5.12
CA LEU A 15 0.65 -8.23 -4.87
C LEU A 15 -0.05 -8.82 -3.64
N ALA A 16 -0.09 -10.15 -3.53
CA ALA A 16 -0.67 -10.82 -2.37
C ALA A 16 0.08 -10.49 -1.07
N ALA A 17 1.42 -10.56 -1.09
CA ALA A 17 2.25 -10.22 0.05
C ALA A 17 2.10 -8.74 0.46
N PHE A 18 2.03 -7.85 -0.53
CA PHE A 18 1.78 -6.42 -0.32
C PHE A 18 0.42 -6.21 0.35
N LEU A 19 -0.68 -6.69 -0.25
CA LEU A 19 -2.02 -6.47 0.27
C LEU A 19 -2.21 -7.06 1.67
N PHE A 20 -1.62 -8.23 1.93
CA PHE A 20 -1.66 -8.86 3.25
C PHE A 20 -0.92 -8.01 4.30
N ALA A 21 0.35 -7.69 4.07
CA ALA A 21 1.16 -6.93 5.03
C ALA A 21 0.71 -5.46 5.18
N HIS A 22 0.28 -4.84 4.08
CA HIS A 22 -0.30 -3.51 4.09
C HIS A 22 -1.65 -3.50 4.80
N GLY A 23 -2.47 -4.54 4.61
CA GLY A 23 -3.74 -4.75 5.29
C GLY A 23 -3.60 -4.85 6.81
N ILE A 24 -2.55 -5.51 7.33
CA ILE A 24 -2.24 -5.50 8.78
C ILE A 24 -2.03 -4.07 9.29
N SER A 25 -1.28 -3.26 8.54
CA SER A 25 -0.99 -1.86 8.88
C SER A 25 -2.25 -0.99 8.82
N GLY A 26 -3.09 -1.17 7.79
CA GLY A 26 -4.36 -0.47 7.63
C GLY A 26 -5.39 -0.87 8.68
N GLY A 27 -5.47 -2.16 8.99
CA GLY A 27 -6.31 -2.70 10.07
C GLY A 27 -5.93 -2.15 11.43
N ALA A 28 -4.62 -2.07 11.73
CA ALA A 28 -4.14 -1.42 12.95
C ALA A 28 -4.59 0.05 13.02
N SER A 29 -4.52 0.81 11.92
CA SER A 29 -5.02 2.19 11.87
C SER A 29 -6.53 2.28 12.15
N LEU A 30 -7.32 1.33 11.66
CA LEU A 30 -8.76 1.29 11.93
C LEU A 30 -9.10 0.94 13.38
N ALA A 31 -8.26 0.14 14.05
CA ALA A 31 -8.44 -0.25 15.45
C ALA A 31 -8.01 0.84 16.45
N LEU A 32 -7.19 1.81 16.02
CA LEU A 32 -6.68 2.91 16.84
C LEU A 32 -7.70 4.06 17.00
N ARG A 33 -8.91 3.77 17.46
CA ARG A 33 -9.99 4.76 17.67
C ARG A 33 -10.26 5.13 19.13
N GLY A 34 -9.58 4.47 20.07
CA GLY A 34 -9.76 4.68 21.51
C GLY A 34 -8.61 5.46 22.16
N PRO A 35 -8.66 5.64 23.49
CA PRO A 35 -7.57 6.24 24.25
C PRO A 35 -6.23 5.52 24.05
N VAL A 36 -5.13 6.25 24.16
CA VAL A 36 -3.79 5.67 24.09
C VAL A 36 -3.63 4.67 25.23
N SER A 37 -3.10 3.50 24.89
CA SER A 37 -2.87 2.40 25.83
C SER A 37 -1.68 1.56 25.36
N GLY A 38 -1.26 0.60 26.19
CA GLY A 38 -0.25 -0.40 25.80
C GLY A 38 -0.65 -1.18 24.54
N TYR A 39 -1.95 -1.42 24.34
CA TYR A 39 -2.48 -2.05 23.13
C TYR A 39 -2.33 -1.15 21.89
N SER A 40 -2.59 0.14 22.02
CA SER A 40 -2.38 1.09 20.91
C SER A 40 -0.91 1.10 20.45
N ARG A 41 0.02 1.08 21.41
CA ARG A 41 1.47 1.03 21.12
C ARG A 41 1.89 -0.29 20.46
N SER A 42 1.32 -1.43 20.89
CA SER A 42 1.61 -2.72 20.26
C SER A 42 1.10 -2.78 18.82
N LEU A 43 -0.09 -2.23 18.54
CA LEU A 43 -0.63 -2.10 17.19
C LEU A 43 0.23 -1.21 16.30
N LEU A 44 0.71 -0.07 16.80
CA LEU A 44 1.60 0.82 16.04
C LEU A 44 2.93 0.13 15.70
N ARG A 45 3.53 -0.60 16.64
CA ARG A 45 4.76 -1.38 16.40
C ARG A 45 4.53 -2.51 15.40
N LEU A 46 3.41 -3.24 15.52
CA LEU A 46 3.03 -4.25 14.55
C LEU A 46 2.87 -3.64 13.15
N SER A 47 2.23 -2.48 13.08
CA SER A 47 2.05 -1.75 11.84
C SER A 47 3.36 -1.25 11.23
N GLN A 48 4.37 -0.88 12.04
CA GLN A 48 5.71 -0.55 11.55
C GLN A 48 6.39 -1.79 10.96
N ARG A 49 6.32 -2.92 11.67
CA ARG A 49 6.91 -4.20 11.22
C ARG A 49 6.28 -4.71 9.94
N SER A 50 4.95 -4.57 9.79
CA SER A 50 4.29 -4.98 8.55
C SER A 50 4.76 -4.14 7.34
N GLY A 51 5.16 -2.88 7.57
CA GLY A 51 5.81 -2.02 6.59
C GLY A 51 7.11 -2.60 6.00
N LEU A 52 7.88 -3.36 6.80
CA LEU A 52 9.10 -4.03 6.34
C LEU A 52 8.84 -5.12 5.30
N VAL A 53 7.61 -5.64 5.24
CA VAL A 53 7.19 -6.65 4.25
C VAL A 53 6.43 -5.98 3.11
N SER A 54 5.51 -5.06 3.40
CA SER A 54 4.70 -4.42 2.36
C SER A 54 5.56 -3.59 1.40
N ASN A 55 6.55 -2.85 1.90
CA ASN A 55 7.32 -1.93 1.06
C ASN A 55 8.17 -2.70 0.01
N PRO A 56 8.94 -3.73 0.37
CA PRO A 56 9.62 -4.56 -0.63
C PRO A 56 8.64 -5.28 -1.57
N ALA A 57 7.52 -5.79 -1.06
CA ALA A 57 6.51 -6.46 -1.90
C ALA A 57 5.93 -5.53 -2.97
N LEU A 58 5.68 -4.26 -2.64
CA LEU A 58 5.25 -3.25 -3.60
C LEU A 58 6.32 -2.98 -4.67
N LEU A 59 7.60 -2.96 -4.29
CA LEU A 59 8.69 -2.85 -5.26
C LEU A 59 8.74 -4.04 -6.21
N VAL A 60 8.51 -5.26 -5.70
CA VAL A 60 8.40 -6.46 -6.54
C VAL A 60 7.27 -6.31 -7.56
N VAL A 61 6.07 -5.88 -7.13
CA VAL A 61 4.94 -5.60 -8.04
C VAL A 61 5.33 -4.58 -9.12
N LEU A 62 5.92 -3.46 -8.72
CA LEU A 62 6.33 -2.40 -9.64
C LEU A 62 7.35 -2.90 -10.69
N ILE A 63 8.44 -3.50 -10.23
CA ILE A 63 9.53 -3.96 -11.09
C ILE A 63 9.04 -5.04 -12.06
N THR A 64 8.31 -6.04 -11.56
CA THR A 64 7.79 -7.13 -12.40
C THR A 64 6.76 -6.64 -13.40
N GLY A 65 5.89 -5.68 -13.03
CA GLY A 65 4.90 -5.09 -13.94
C GLY A 65 5.56 -4.34 -15.11
N ILE A 66 6.60 -3.54 -14.80
CA ILE A 66 7.39 -2.84 -15.82
C ILE A 66 8.08 -3.86 -16.72
N TRP A 67 8.74 -4.87 -16.15
CA TRP A 67 9.47 -5.86 -16.94
C TRP A 67 8.54 -6.67 -17.85
N MET A 68 7.36 -7.08 -17.36
CA MET A 68 6.37 -7.75 -18.19
C MET A 68 5.90 -6.91 -19.37
N THR A 69 5.80 -5.58 -19.20
CA THR A 69 5.46 -4.65 -20.29
C THR A 69 6.47 -4.74 -21.43
N PHE A 70 7.77 -4.80 -21.12
CA PHE A 70 8.81 -4.97 -22.14
C PHE A 70 8.87 -6.42 -22.68
N ALA A 71 8.78 -7.42 -21.80
CA ALA A 71 8.85 -8.83 -22.20
C ALA A 71 7.71 -9.23 -23.16
N ALA A 72 6.52 -8.64 -22.99
CA ALA A 72 5.37 -8.87 -23.86
C ALA A 72 5.24 -7.86 -25.03
N GLN A 73 6.22 -6.96 -25.21
CA GLN A 73 6.20 -5.92 -26.25
C GLN A 73 4.98 -4.98 -26.16
N TRP A 74 4.48 -4.72 -24.94
CA TRP A 74 3.34 -3.83 -24.68
C TRP A 74 3.75 -2.38 -24.42
N TRP A 75 5.02 -2.02 -24.63
CA TRP A 75 5.53 -0.67 -24.37
C TRP A 75 4.85 0.41 -25.22
N SER A 76 4.30 0.06 -26.39
CA SER A 76 3.51 0.96 -27.24
C SER A 76 2.02 1.02 -26.87
N ARG A 77 1.55 0.18 -25.94
CA ARG A 77 0.18 0.21 -25.42
C ARG A 77 0.08 1.22 -24.29
N GLY A 78 -1.07 1.87 -24.15
CA GLY A 78 -1.22 2.93 -23.16
C GLY A 78 -1.59 2.41 -21.78
N TRP A 79 -2.31 1.28 -21.67
CA TRP A 79 -2.80 0.78 -20.38
C TRP A 79 -1.70 0.48 -19.33
N PRO A 80 -0.48 0.00 -19.69
CA PRO A 80 0.57 -0.22 -18.69
C PRO A 80 1.03 1.11 -18.06
N TRP A 81 1.18 2.15 -18.88
CA TRP A 81 1.56 3.49 -18.43
C TRP A 81 0.46 4.17 -17.64
N ALA A 82 -0.80 4.01 -18.06
CA ALA A 82 -1.95 4.46 -17.28
C ALA A 82 -2.00 3.79 -15.91
N SER A 83 -1.71 2.49 -15.85
CA SER A 83 -1.66 1.75 -14.57
C SER A 83 -0.54 2.27 -13.67
N LEU A 84 0.63 2.59 -14.24
CA LEU A 84 1.73 3.19 -13.49
C LEU A 84 1.37 4.59 -12.96
N ALA A 85 0.71 5.41 -13.77
CA ALA A 85 0.22 6.72 -13.35
C ALA A 85 -0.81 6.62 -12.22
N VAL A 86 -1.79 5.71 -12.34
CA VAL A 86 -2.78 5.44 -11.29
C VAL A 86 -2.10 4.95 -10.02
N LEU A 87 -1.13 4.04 -10.12
CA LEU A 87 -0.37 3.54 -8.97
C LEU A 87 0.29 4.70 -8.23
N PHE A 88 1.08 5.53 -8.93
CA PHE A 88 1.75 6.66 -8.29
C PHE A 88 0.78 7.71 -7.73
N ALA A 89 -0.33 7.97 -8.41
CA ALA A 89 -1.37 8.87 -7.90
C ALA A 89 -1.96 8.34 -6.57
N VAL A 90 -2.29 7.05 -6.51
CA VAL A 90 -2.81 6.39 -5.30
C VAL A 90 -1.76 6.40 -4.19
N LEU A 91 -0.50 6.09 -4.49
CA LEU A 91 0.60 6.19 -3.51
C LEU A 91 0.70 7.61 -2.94
N GLY A 92 0.67 8.64 -3.80
CA GLY A 92 0.76 10.04 -3.38
C GLY A 92 -0.40 10.44 -2.47
N VAL A 93 -1.63 10.11 -2.85
CA VAL A 93 -2.84 10.36 -2.05
C VAL A 93 -2.76 9.64 -0.71
N MET A 94 -2.44 8.34 -0.71
CA MET A 94 -2.34 7.56 0.52
C MET A 94 -1.22 8.05 1.43
N PHE A 95 -0.06 8.42 0.88
CA PHE A 95 1.04 8.99 1.65
C PHE A 95 0.62 10.29 2.33
N TYR A 96 -0.07 11.18 1.62
CA TYR A 96 -0.58 12.43 2.18
C TYR A 96 -1.60 12.19 3.30
N VAL A 97 -2.61 11.35 3.05
CA VAL A 97 -3.68 11.04 4.02
C VAL A 97 -3.14 10.31 5.26
N ALA A 98 -2.14 9.44 5.08
CA ALA A 98 -1.55 8.67 6.17
C ALA A 98 -0.48 9.42 6.97
N ARG A 99 -0.14 10.67 6.62
CA ARG A 99 0.89 11.46 7.34
C ARG A 99 0.70 11.47 8.86
N PRO A 100 -0.49 11.80 9.42
CA PRO A 100 -0.66 11.80 10.88
C PRO A 100 -0.42 10.42 11.50
N TYR A 101 -0.75 9.37 10.77
CA TYR A 101 -0.55 8.00 11.21
C TYR A 101 0.93 7.61 11.22
N TYR A 102 1.71 8.02 10.22
CA TYR A 102 3.16 7.83 10.23
C TYR A 102 3.84 8.60 11.37
N MET A 103 3.41 9.84 11.63
CA MET A 103 3.90 10.59 12.78
C MET A 103 3.56 9.90 14.11
N ALA A 104 2.38 9.29 14.22
CA ALA A 104 2.01 8.51 15.41
C ALA A 104 2.89 7.25 15.59
N ARG A 105 3.29 6.59 14.49
CA ARG A 105 4.24 5.47 14.55
C ARG A 105 5.60 5.93 15.06
N ASP A 106 6.11 7.04 14.56
CA ASP A 106 7.43 7.55 14.95
C ASP A 106 7.43 8.01 16.42
N ALA A 107 6.28 8.52 16.90
CA ALA A 107 6.07 8.93 18.28
C ALA A 107 5.70 7.78 19.25
N VAL A 108 5.71 6.51 18.81
CA VAL A 108 5.24 5.37 19.63
C VAL A 108 6.02 5.15 20.93
N GLY A 109 7.23 5.70 21.06
CA GLY A 109 8.02 5.68 22.29
C GLY A 109 7.82 6.89 23.20
N GLY A 110 7.11 7.91 22.73
CA GLY A 110 6.93 9.19 23.42
C GLY A 110 5.76 9.21 24.41
N PRO A 111 5.46 10.39 24.98
CA PRO A 111 4.33 10.63 25.87
C PRO A 111 2.96 10.28 25.26
N ASP A 112 1.99 9.90 26.12
CA ASP A 112 0.65 9.48 25.68
C ASP A 112 -0.18 10.62 25.07
N ASP A 113 -0.04 11.85 25.59
CA ASP A 113 -0.71 13.06 25.12
C ASP A 113 -0.30 13.40 23.68
N ALA A 114 1.01 13.42 23.41
CA ALA A 114 1.55 13.64 22.08
C ALA A 114 1.10 12.57 21.08
N LEU A 115 1.03 11.31 21.51
CA LEU A 115 0.56 10.21 20.67
C LEU A 115 -0.95 10.31 20.38
N ALA A 116 -1.75 10.66 21.39
CA ALA A 116 -3.18 10.85 21.26
C ALA A 116 -3.50 11.95 20.24
N GLU A 117 -2.82 13.10 20.34
CA GLU A 117 -2.99 14.21 19.39
C GLU A 117 -2.77 13.78 17.94
N ARG A 118 -1.70 13.03 17.67
CA ARG A 118 -1.42 12.52 16.31
C ARG A 118 -2.48 11.54 15.81
N LEU A 119 -2.95 10.64 16.69
CA LEU A 119 -3.98 9.67 16.36
C LEU A 119 -5.33 10.35 16.06
N HIS A 120 -5.68 11.43 16.77
CA HIS A 120 -6.90 12.21 16.52
C HIS A 120 -6.96 12.79 15.10
N HIS A 121 -5.82 13.10 14.50
CA HIS A 121 -5.75 13.62 13.14
C HIS A 121 -5.76 12.53 12.06
N THR A 122 -5.75 11.25 12.44
CA THR A 122 -5.78 10.16 11.45
C THR A 122 -7.14 10.07 10.76
N ARG A 123 -7.11 9.82 9.45
CA ARG A 123 -8.32 9.66 8.61
C ARG A 123 -8.33 8.29 7.94
N PRO A 124 -8.44 7.18 8.70
CA PRO A 124 -8.26 5.84 8.17
C PRO A 124 -9.29 5.48 7.09
N MET A 125 -10.53 5.95 7.23
CA MET A 125 -11.57 5.68 6.22
C MET A 125 -11.26 6.32 4.86
N LEU A 126 -10.66 7.51 4.82
CA LEU A 126 -10.23 8.12 3.56
C LEU A 126 -9.12 7.31 2.90
N ALA A 127 -8.18 6.80 3.69
CA ALA A 127 -7.12 5.93 3.18
C ALA A 127 -7.68 4.61 2.64
N VAL A 128 -8.67 4.01 3.31
CA VAL A 128 -9.36 2.80 2.84
C VAL A 128 -10.05 3.04 1.49
N TRP A 129 -10.82 4.12 1.37
CA TRP A 129 -11.51 4.44 0.12
C TRP A 129 -10.53 4.74 -1.02
N ALA A 130 -9.50 5.54 -0.76
CA ALA A 130 -8.46 5.83 -1.75
C ALA A 130 -7.76 4.54 -2.24
N GLY A 131 -7.41 3.65 -1.30
CA GLY A 131 -6.79 2.36 -1.63
C GLY A 131 -7.72 1.43 -2.39
N ALA A 132 -8.98 1.31 -1.99
CA ALA A 132 -9.96 0.44 -2.64
C ALA A 132 -10.28 0.88 -4.07
N ILE A 133 -10.56 2.18 -4.28
CA ILE A 133 -10.82 2.75 -5.60
C ILE A 133 -9.59 2.58 -6.50
N GLY A 134 -8.40 2.89 -5.96
CA GLY A 134 -7.13 2.70 -6.67
C GLY A 134 -6.89 1.25 -7.09
N LEU A 135 -7.11 0.30 -6.18
CA LEU A 135 -6.94 -1.13 -6.46
C LEU A 135 -7.90 -1.62 -7.54
N ILE A 136 -9.18 -1.24 -7.46
CA ILE A 136 -10.17 -1.60 -8.47
C ILE A 136 -9.77 -1.06 -9.85
N ALA A 137 -9.34 0.21 -9.92
CA ALA A 137 -8.88 0.81 -11.17
C ALA A 137 -7.66 0.08 -11.75
N LEU A 138 -6.67 -0.25 -10.90
CA LEU A 138 -5.47 -1.00 -11.32
C LEU A 138 -5.82 -2.40 -11.82
N VAL A 139 -6.67 -3.13 -11.10
CA VAL A 139 -7.13 -4.47 -11.52
C VAL A 139 -7.89 -4.38 -12.84
N ALA A 140 -8.79 -3.41 -13.00
CA ALA A 140 -9.54 -3.22 -14.24
C ALA A 140 -8.60 -2.94 -15.43
N LEU A 141 -7.61 -2.06 -15.27
CA LEU A 141 -6.62 -1.79 -16.33
C LEU A 141 -5.82 -3.03 -16.71
N MET A 142 -5.39 -3.83 -15.72
CA MET A 142 -4.59 -5.04 -15.94
C MET A 142 -5.38 -6.18 -16.57
N VAL A 143 -6.68 -6.28 -16.26
CA VAL A 143 -7.57 -7.33 -16.77
C VAL A 143 -8.09 -6.99 -18.16
N PHE A 144 -8.68 -5.80 -18.33
CA PHE A 144 -9.38 -5.43 -19.56
C PHE A 144 -8.46 -4.88 -20.65
N LYS A 145 -7.30 -4.30 -20.28
CA LYS A 145 -6.28 -3.79 -21.22
C LYS A 145 -6.87 -2.93 -22.35
N PRO A 146 -7.63 -1.87 -22.03
CA PRO A 146 -8.54 -1.22 -22.98
C PRO A 146 -7.87 -0.46 -24.14
N PHE A 147 -6.56 -0.18 -24.09
CA PHE A 147 -5.84 0.57 -25.11
C PHE A 147 -4.34 0.22 -25.16
#